data_AF-A0A5B9MJJ7-F1
#
_entry.id   AF-A0A5B9MJJ7-F1
#
_cell.length_a   1.000
_cell.length_b   1.000
_cell.length_c   1.000
_cell.angle_alpha   90.00
_cell.angle_beta   90.00
_cell.angle_gamma   90.00
#
_symmetry.space_group_name_H-M   'P 1'
#
loop_
_entity.id
_entity.type
_entity.pdbx_description
1 polymer ?
#
loop_
_entity_poly.entity_id
_entity_poly.type
_entity_poly.pdbx_seq_one_letter_code
_entity_poly.pdbx_strand_id
1 'polypeptide(L)' 'MTPYELETIADAIADRVADRLANRRRLLTRHELAQVINVSLPKLDTMLRDNELPVIRVGRKVLFDPHSVIQHLAAKSKGA' A
#
# COMPACT_ATOMS: atom_id res chain seq x y z
N MET A 1 -4.00 18.18 18.18
CA MET A 1 -3.35 17.61 16.99
C MET A 1 -3.63 18.54 15.84
N THR A 2 -2.61 19.26 15.38
CA THR A 2 -2.70 20.10 14.19
C THR A 2 -2.55 19.22 12.94
N PRO A 3 -3.08 19.62 11.77
CA PRO A 3 -2.92 18.88 10.52
C PRO A 3 -1.46 18.53 10.20
N TYR A 4 -0.53 19.43 10.52
CA TYR A 4 0.91 19.26 10.34
C TYR A 4 1.51 18.12 11.19
N GLU A 5 1.06 17.97 12.44
CA GLU A 5 1.48 16.86 13.31
C GLU A 5 1.01 15.51 12.76
N LEU A 6 -0.18 15.47 12.14
CA LEU A 6 -0.73 14.26 11.54
C LEU A 6 0.04 13.85 10.28
N GLU A 7 0.40 14.81 9.43
CA GLU A 7 1.23 14.60 8.24
C GLU A 7 2.62 14.05 8.62
N THR A 8 3.26 14.65 9.62
CA THR A 8 4.58 14.20 10.11
C THR A 8 4.54 12.75 10.63
N ILE A 9 3.46 12.38 11.33
CA ILE A 9 3.27 11.00 11.82
C ILE A 9 3.02 10.05 10.64
N ALA A 10 2.24 10.47 9.64
CA ALA A 10 1.95 9.66 8.46
C ALA A 10 3.21 9.34 7.66
N ASP A 11 4.09 10.33 7.45
CA ASP A 11 5.36 10.16 6.74
C ASP A 11 6.29 9.19 7.48
N ALA A 12 6.43 9.34 8.81
CA ALA A 12 7.26 8.44 9.61
C ALA A 12 6.75 6.99 9.64
N ILE A 13 5.42 6.78 9.54
CA ILE A 13 4.81 5.45 9.43
C ILE A 13 5.05 4.89 8.02
N ALA A 14 4.90 5.71 6.98
CA ALA A 14 5.11 5.30 5.60
C ALA A 14 6.53 4.77 5.38
N ASP A 15 7.55 5.46 5.89
CA ASP A 15 8.95 5.02 5.79
C ASP A 15 9.19 3.67 6.49
N ARG A 16 8.66 3.50 7.71
CA ARG A 16 8.79 2.22 8.45
C ARG A 16 8.06 1.06 7.77
N VAL A 17 6.89 1.32 7.18
CA VAL A 17 6.15 0.32 6.41
C VAL A 17 6.90 -0.01 5.12
N ALA A 18 7.47 0.99 4.46
CA ALA A 18 8.28 0.83 3.27
C ALA A 18 9.51 -0.05 3.53
N ASP A 19 10.23 0.15 4.63
CA ASP A 19 11.38 -0.68 5.01
C ASP A 19 10.98 -2.13 5.33
N ARG A 20 9.87 -2.34 6.04
CA ARG A 20 9.35 -3.69 6.30
C ARG A 20 8.94 -4.40 5.01
N LEU A 21 8.48 -3.65 4.03
CA LEU A 21 8.05 -4.15 2.73
C LEU A 21 9.20 -4.41 1.78
N ALA A 22 10.20 -3.53 1.75
CA ALA A 22 11.39 -3.65 0.91
C ALA A 22 12.20 -4.92 1.22
N ASN A 23 12.21 -5.33 2.50
CA ASN A 23 12.84 -6.55 2.94
C ASN A 23 12.07 -7.83 2.52
N ARG A 24 10.82 -7.71 2.04
CA ARG A 24 10.05 -8.80 1.45
C ARG A 24 10.09 -8.68 -0.07
N ARG A 25 11.19 -9.13 -0.70
CA ARG A 25 11.39 -9.21 -2.17
C ARG A 25 10.42 -10.16 -2.91
N ARG A 26 9.26 -10.48 -2.35
CA ARG A 26 8.27 -11.39 -2.93
C ARG A 26 6.97 -10.66 -3.21
N LEU A 27 6.30 -11.07 -4.29
CA LEU A 27 4.95 -10.61 -4.58
C LEU A 27 3.99 -11.02 -3.46
N LEU A 28 3.15 -10.10 -3.05
CA LEU A 28 2.16 -10.32 -2.00
C LEU A 28 0.83 -10.75 -2.58
N THR A 29 0.18 -11.67 -1.89
CA THR A 29 -1.25 -11.94 -2.09
C THR A 29 -2.09 -10.79 -1.54
N ARG A 30 -3.37 -10.77 -1.92
CA ARG A 30 -4.37 -9.84 -1.38
C ARG A 30 -4.40 -9.80 0.17
N HIS A 31 -4.32 -10.97 0.82
CA HIS A 31 -4.34 -11.04 2.28
C HIS A 31 -3.07 -10.48 2.91
N GLU A 32 -1.91 -10.81 2.34
CA GLU A 32 -0.63 -10.28 2.82
C GLU A 32 -0.55 -8.77 2.65
N LEU A 33 -1.04 -8.23 1.51
CA LEU A 33 -1.06 -6.79 1.29
C LEU A 33 -1.95 -6.08 2.32
N ALA A 34 -3.15 -6.60 2.59
CA ALA A 34 -4.07 -6.00 3.56
C ALA A 34 -3.45 -5.88 4.96
N GLN A 35 -2.73 -6.92 5.41
CA GLN A 35 -2.01 -6.89 6.67
C GLN A 35 -0.88 -5.87 6.68
N VAL A 36 -0.19 -5.74 5.55
CA VAL A 36 0.97 -4.87 5.39
C VAL A 36 0.58 -3.39 5.45
N ILE A 37 -0.43 -2.97 4.69
CA ILE A 37 -0.90 -1.58 4.67
C ILE A 37 -1.92 -1.31 5.78
N ASN A 38 -2.17 -2.30 6.64
CA ASN A 38 -3.06 -2.25 7.78
C ASN A 38 -4.49 -1.77 7.44
N VAL A 39 -5.08 -2.37 6.40
CA VAL A 39 -6.47 -2.11 6.00
C VAL A 39 -7.30 -3.40 6.01
N SER A 40 -8.61 -3.25 6.16
CA SER A 40 -9.52 -4.39 6.05
C SER A 40 -9.58 -4.90 4.61
N LEU A 41 -9.81 -6.21 4.45
CA LEU A 41 -10.00 -6.86 3.15
C LEU A 41 -11.11 -6.21 2.29
N PRO A 42 -12.28 -5.82 2.84
CA PRO A 42 -13.30 -5.10 2.09
C PRO A 42 -12.81 -3.74 1.59
N LYS A 43 -12.07 -2.98 2.41
CA LYS A 43 -11.51 -1.69 1.99
C LYS A 43 -10.48 -1.89 0.87
N LEU A 44 -9.63 -2.90 0.98
CA LEU A 44 -8.69 -3.27 -0.08
C LEU A 44 -9.43 -3.61 -1.39
N ASP A 45 -10.56 -4.33 -1.33
CA ASP A 45 -11.37 -4.62 -2.52
C ASP A 45 -11.97 -3.38 -3.16
N THR A 46 -12.42 -2.41 -2.36
CA THR A 46 -12.87 -1.11 -2.87
C THR A 46 -11.73 -0.43 -3.63
N MET A 47 -10.53 -0.34 -3.04
CA MET A 47 -9.37 0.26 -3.69
C MET A 47 -8.99 -0.44 -5.01
N LEU A 48 -9.10 -1.78 -5.06
CA LEU A 48 -8.85 -2.56 -6.28
C LEU A 48 -9.92 -2.33 -7.35
N ARG A 49 -11.19 -2.22 -6.95
CA ARG A 49 -12.31 -1.91 -7.86
C ARG A 49 -12.15 -0.53 -8.47
N ASP A 50 -11.68 0.42 -7.66
CA ASP A 50 -11.50 1.81 -8.04
C ASP A 50 -10.17 2.06 -8.80
N ASN A 51 -9.43 0.98 -9.14
CA ASN A 51 -8.12 1.00 -9.80
C ASN A 51 -7.05 1.86 -9.08
N GLU A 52 -7.12 1.94 -7.76
CA GLU A 52 -6.23 2.76 -6.94
C GLU A 52 -4.92 2.06 -6.54
N LEU A 53 -4.70 0.82 -6.99
CA LEU A 53 -3.53 0.03 -6.62
C LEU A 53 -2.95 -0.67 -7.86
N PRO A 54 -1.62 -0.63 -8.04
CA PRO A 54 -0.97 -1.37 -9.12
C PRO A 54 -1.09 -2.88 -8.87
N VAL A 55 -1.51 -3.61 -9.90
CA VAL A 55 -1.79 -5.05 -9.83
C VAL A 55 -0.88 -5.82 -10.79
N ILE A 56 -0.32 -6.93 -10.32
CA ILE A 56 0.41 -7.90 -11.15
C ILE A 56 -0.44 -9.16 -11.32
N ARG A 57 -0.72 -9.53 -12.57
CA ARG A 57 -1.48 -10.76 -12.89
C ARG A 57 -0.51 -11.87 -13.32
N VAL A 58 -0.49 -12.97 -12.59
CA VAL A 58 0.30 -14.18 -12.92
C VAL A 58 -0.65 -15.35 -13.11
N GLY A 59 -0.95 -15.66 -14.38
CA GLY A 59 -2.01 -16.59 -14.74
C GLY A 59 -3.37 -16.12 -14.18
N ARG A 60 -3.99 -16.93 -13.31
CA ARG A 60 -5.26 -16.60 -12.65
C ARG A 60 -5.08 -15.84 -11.32
N LYS A 61 -3.85 -15.65 -10.85
CA LYS A 61 -3.57 -15.01 -9.56
C LYS A 61 -3.37 -13.51 -9.72
N VAL A 62 -3.91 -12.78 -8.75
CA VAL A 62 -3.69 -11.35 -8.55
C VAL A 62 -2.69 -11.19 -7.40
N LEU A 63 -1.58 -10.52 -7.70
CA LEU A 63 -0.47 -10.31 -6.79
C LEU A 63 -0.04 -8.83 -6.82
N PHE A 64 0.74 -8.46 -5.81
CA PHE A 64 1.15 -7.07 -5.58
C PHE A 64 2.65 -7.00 -5.36
N ASP A 65 3.32 -6.11 -6.09
CA ASP A 65 4.67 -5.71 -5.74
C ASP A 65 4.59 -4.64 -4.62
N PRO A 66 5.15 -4.91 -3.43
CA PRO A 66 5.15 -3.96 -2.32
C PRO A 66 5.66 -2.57 -2.70
N HIS A 67 6.76 -2.50 -3.44
CA HIS A 67 7.40 -1.23 -3.79
C HIS A 67 6.51 -0.39 -4.68
N SER A 68 5.97 -1.00 -5.73
CA SER A 68 5.03 -0.34 -6.63
C SER A 68 3.80 0.20 -5.88
N VAL A 69 3.26 -0.57 -4.93
CA VAL A 69 2.11 -0.13 -4.13
C VAL A 69 2.45 1.06 -3.24
N ILE A 70 3.55 1.01 -2.48
CA ILE A 70 3.96 2.13 -1.62
C ILE A 70 4.17 3.41 -2.44
N GLN A 71 4.91 3.31 -3.55
CA GLN A 71 5.18 4.46 -4.41
C GLN A 71 3.90 5.06 -4.95
N HIS A 72 2.94 4.22 -5.37
CA HIS A 72 1.65 4.68 -5.86
C HIS A 72 0.85 5.42 -4.77
N LEU A 73 0.82 4.87 -3.55
CA LEU A 73 0.13 5.49 -2.42
C LEU A 73 0.79 6.82 -2.01
N ALA A 74 2.12 6.88 -1.98
CA ALA A 74 2.88 8.10 -1.68
C ALA A 74 2.73 9.18 -2.77
N ALA A 75 2.57 8.78 -4.04
CA ALA A 75 2.30 9.73 -5.11
C ALA A 75 0.88 10.31 -5.01
N LYS A 76 -0.11 9.47 -4.64
CA LYS A 76 -1.50 9.89 -4.47
C LYS A 76 -1.68 10.87 -3.32
N SER A 77 -0.94 10.70 -2.21
CA SER A 77 -1.01 11.62 -1.06
C SER A 77 -0.42 13.01 -1.37
N LYS A 78 0.56 13.10 -2.27
CA LYS A 78 1.21 14.39 -2.65
C LYS A 78 0.43 15.21 -3.67
N GLY A 79 -0.55 14.62 -4.35
CA GLY A 79 -1.36 15.27 -5.37
C GLY A 79 -2.75 15.73 -4.92
N ALA A 80 -3.07 15.57 -3.63
CA ALA A 80 -4.34 15.94 -3.01
C ALA A 80 -4.22 17.21 -2.17
#